data_AF-A0A8C0HCN6-F1
#
_entry.id   AF-A0A8C0HCN6-F1
#
_cell.length_a   1.000
_cell.length_b   1.000
_cell.length_c   1.000
_cell.angle_alpha   90.00
_cell.angle_beta   90.00
_cell.angle_gamma   90.00
#
_symmetry.space_group_name_H-M   'P 1'
#
loop_
_entity.id
_entity.type
_entity.pdbx_description
1 polymer ?
#
loop_
_entity_poly.entity_id
_entity_poly.type
_entity_poly.pdbx_seq_one_letter_code
_entity_poly.pdbx_strand_id
1 'polypeptide(L)'
;ILDKFSWPELCAILQENVDALILDLSRANEKISHLEYICKNKSDTMRELQQTQEDTFNKVAEQMKAQESCWQKQKKELEQQYSGLLGEVQARAQKYQEIAEKAKEKCSVIEKAREQLVHENSQLKSILIQTQKEHTSLLAACALMGGALYPLYSRLCALSTQRDFLQDQVHTYEVLKQEIRTLVYALSDVEEKRQDEMKIKKKHFKGMIHVFRKGVIAVLAAHRLQILGQSSNSLFSWVDGFREGIGILVCIGEAKGKHNLSKHQKEQVHCLQALNWFTSSDLLAAIISSVAELQEVVSKTDPNSWLCGHLLISAARNSFSKLMDKLNVLMETIAVDSSRTITYIEKDSLVQRLARGLHKINAQALKAGLGDRIPITKSIASLQKQIFEFTQRLHTAEVERRSLRLELTEFKRNLNEMKKEADKAHSLQEQLNAFKQSVSIFNLEKSGLKESLLLHIFDLCSLEK
;
A
#
# COMPACT_ATOMS: atom_id res chain seq x y z
N ILE A 1 -99.87 -167.53 -16.49
CA ILE A 1 -99.37 -168.21 -17.71
C ILE A 1 -98.04 -168.86 -17.33
N LEU A 2 -98.09 -170.03 -16.69
CA LEU A 2 -96.96 -170.64 -16.00
C LEU A 2 -97.26 -172.14 -15.81
N ASP A 3 -97.14 -172.93 -16.88
CA ASP A 3 -97.56 -174.34 -16.88
C ASP A 3 -96.84 -175.22 -17.95
N LYS A 4 -95.81 -174.67 -18.61
CA LYS A 4 -95.06 -175.33 -19.70
C LYS A 4 -93.59 -174.88 -19.77
N PHE A 5 -92.86 -175.02 -18.67
CA PHE A 5 -91.40 -175.01 -18.68
C PHE A 5 -90.89 -176.14 -17.79
N SER A 6 -89.91 -176.88 -18.28
CA SER A 6 -89.21 -177.90 -17.50
C SER A 6 -88.11 -177.25 -16.65
N TRP A 7 -87.78 -177.89 -15.53
CA TRP A 7 -86.77 -177.38 -14.59
C TRP A 7 -85.41 -177.04 -15.24
N PRO A 8 -84.87 -177.82 -16.19
CA PRO A 8 -83.63 -177.48 -16.89
C PRO A 8 -83.68 -176.17 -17.70
N GLU A 9 -84.81 -175.86 -18.33
CA GLU A 9 -84.96 -174.63 -19.13
C GLU A 9 -84.97 -173.38 -18.24
N LEU A 10 -85.62 -173.49 -17.08
CA LEU A 10 -85.65 -172.43 -16.07
C LEU A 10 -84.26 -172.21 -15.46
N CYS A 11 -83.50 -173.28 -15.21
CA CYS A 11 -82.08 -173.20 -14.81
C CYS A 11 -81.19 -172.58 -15.90
N ALA A 12 -81.40 -172.91 -17.18
CA ALA A 12 -80.62 -172.33 -18.28
C ALA A 12 -80.86 -170.82 -18.44
N ILE A 13 -82.12 -170.38 -18.37
CA ILE A 13 -82.48 -168.95 -18.42
C ILE A 13 -81.94 -168.22 -17.18
N LEU A 14 -81.95 -168.85 -15.99
CA LEU A 14 -81.29 -168.30 -14.81
C LEU A 14 -79.78 -168.16 -15.00
N GLN A 15 -79.11 -169.19 -15.52
CA GLN A 15 -77.67 -169.19 -15.78
C GLN A 15 -77.28 -168.09 -16.78
N GLU A 16 -77.99 -167.97 -17.90
CA GLU A 16 -77.72 -166.96 -18.94
C GLU A 16 -77.98 -165.53 -18.44
N ASN A 17 -79.02 -165.31 -17.61
CA ASN A 17 -79.23 -164.02 -16.94
C ASN A 17 -78.15 -163.72 -15.88
N VAL A 18 -77.70 -164.72 -15.12
CA VAL A 18 -76.62 -164.56 -14.14
C VAL A 18 -75.29 -164.25 -14.83
N ASP A 19 -74.95 -164.95 -15.92
CA ASP A 19 -73.73 -164.72 -16.67
C ASP A 19 -73.76 -163.36 -17.39
N ALA A 20 -74.91 -162.94 -17.94
CA ALA A 20 -75.11 -161.59 -18.47
C ALA A 20 -74.97 -160.52 -17.38
N LEU A 21 -75.55 -160.73 -16.19
CA LEU A 21 -75.39 -159.84 -15.04
C LEU A 21 -73.94 -159.77 -14.56
N ILE A 22 -73.18 -160.87 -14.56
CA ILE A 22 -71.74 -160.88 -14.25
C ILE A 22 -70.95 -160.10 -15.31
N LEU A 23 -71.31 -160.21 -16.59
CA LEU A 23 -70.64 -159.53 -17.70
C LEU A 23 -70.93 -158.02 -17.71
N ASP A 24 -72.15 -157.59 -17.40
CA ASP A 24 -72.46 -156.17 -17.22
C ASP A 24 -71.95 -155.62 -15.87
N LEU A 25 -71.90 -156.42 -14.80
CA LEU A 25 -71.29 -156.03 -13.52
C LEU A 25 -69.77 -155.81 -13.66
N SER A 26 -69.06 -156.71 -14.35
CA SER A 26 -67.62 -156.57 -14.62
C SER A 26 -67.34 -155.38 -15.54
N ARG A 27 -68.10 -155.22 -16.62
CA ARG A 27 -68.08 -154.03 -17.50
C ARG A 27 -68.40 -152.73 -16.76
N ALA A 28 -69.31 -152.75 -15.79
CA ALA A 28 -69.61 -151.61 -14.94
C ALA A 28 -68.45 -151.32 -13.97
N ASN A 29 -67.84 -152.37 -13.40
CA ASN A 29 -66.70 -152.25 -12.50
C ASN A 29 -65.45 -151.69 -13.23
N GLU A 30 -65.17 -152.14 -14.45
CA GLU A 30 -64.13 -151.55 -15.32
C GLU A 30 -64.39 -150.07 -15.60
N LYS A 31 -65.64 -149.69 -15.92
CA LYS A 31 -66.02 -148.29 -16.10
C LYS A 31 -65.86 -147.48 -14.82
N ILE A 32 -66.19 -148.05 -13.66
CA ILE A 32 -65.99 -147.42 -12.36
C ILE A 32 -64.49 -147.19 -12.12
N SER A 33 -63.64 -148.22 -12.24
CA SER A 33 -62.19 -148.07 -12.06
C SER A 33 -61.55 -147.09 -13.06
N HIS A 34 -62.06 -147.02 -14.29
CA HIS A 34 -61.60 -146.01 -15.27
C HIS A 34 -62.06 -144.59 -14.90
N LEU A 35 -63.29 -144.42 -14.40
CA LEU A 35 -63.80 -143.13 -13.91
C LEU A 35 -63.10 -142.71 -12.61
N GLU A 36 -62.79 -143.63 -11.70
CA GLU A 36 -61.99 -143.39 -10.50
C GLU A 36 -60.57 -142.94 -10.89
N TYR A 37 -59.93 -143.60 -11.85
CA TYR A 37 -58.65 -143.18 -12.40
C TYR A 37 -58.71 -141.77 -13.03
N ILE A 38 -59.73 -141.47 -13.84
CA ILE A 38 -59.93 -140.14 -14.43
C ILE A 38 -60.19 -139.08 -13.35
N CYS A 39 -61.04 -139.37 -12.37
CA CYS A 39 -61.36 -138.44 -11.27
C CYS A 39 -60.14 -138.20 -10.38
N LYS A 40 -59.33 -139.23 -10.11
CA LYS A 40 -58.07 -139.10 -9.39
C LYS A 40 -57.06 -138.25 -10.18
N ASN A 41 -56.80 -138.59 -11.44
CA ASN A 41 -55.88 -137.83 -12.30
C ASN A 41 -56.33 -136.36 -12.45
N LYS A 42 -57.64 -136.10 -12.58
CA LYS A 42 -58.21 -134.75 -12.62
C LYS A 42 -58.11 -134.02 -11.26
N SER A 43 -58.21 -134.72 -10.14
CA SER A 43 -58.00 -134.17 -8.79
C SER A 43 -56.53 -133.83 -8.54
N ASP A 44 -55.62 -134.70 -8.98
CA ASP A 44 -54.18 -134.52 -8.80
C ASP A 44 -53.66 -133.39 -9.71
N THR A 45 -54.03 -133.36 -11.00
CA THR A 45 -53.71 -132.23 -11.90
C THR A 45 -54.38 -130.90 -11.50
N MET A 46 -55.59 -130.93 -10.90
CA MET A 46 -56.20 -129.72 -10.32
C MET A 46 -55.38 -129.23 -9.12
N ARG A 47 -54.89 -130.13 -8.26
CA ARG A 47 -54.05 -129.78 -7.11
C ARG A 47 -52.70 -129.21 -7.55
N GLU A 48 -52.07 -129.81 -8.55
CA GLU A 48 -50.84 -129.30 -9.17
C GLU A 48 -51.05 -127.91 -9.79
N LEU A 49 -52.15 -127.68 -10.50
CA LEU A 49 -52.49 -126.39 -11.08
C LEU A 49 -52.75 -125.33 -10.01
N GLN A 50 -53.53 -125.67 -8.97
CA GLN A 50 -53.79 -124.78 -7.83
C GLN A 50 -52.49 -124.42 -7.09
N GLN A 51 -51.64 -125.40 -6.80
CA GLN A 51 -50.36 -125.17 -6.14
C GLN A 51 -49.41 -124.33 -7.00
N THR A 52 -49.32 -124.59 -8.32
CA THR A 52 -48.53 -123.78 -9.25
C THR A 52 -49.06 -122.35 -9.36
N GLN A 53 -50.39 -122.16 -9.32
CA GLN A 53 -51.04 -120.86 -9.32
C GLN A 53 -50.76 -120.09 -8.01
N GLU A 54 -50.82 -120.76 -6.87
CA GLU A 54 -50.53 -120.17 -5.56
C GLU A 54 -49.03 -119.83 -5.41
N ASP A 55 -48.13 -120.71 -5.83
CA ASP A 55 -46.68 -120.47 -5.88
C ASP A 55 -46.32 -119.27 -6.79
N THR A 56 -46.98 -119.14 -7.94
CA THR A 56 -46.77 -117.99 -8.83
C THR A 56 -47.36 -116.69 -8.28
N PHE A 57 -48.54 -116.72 -7.63
CA PHE A 57 -49.08 -115.55 -6.93
C PHE A 57 -48.19 -115.12 -5.75
N ASN A 58 -47.72 -116.06 -4.93
CA ASN A 58 -46.82 -115.78 -3.81
C ASN A 58 -45.52 -115.14 -4.31
N LYS A 59 -44.90 -115.72 -5.35
CA LYS A 59 -43.69 -115.18 -5.98
C LYS A 59 -43.88 -113.77 -6.55
N VAL A 60 -45.01 -113.50 -7.21
CA VAL A 60 -45.33 -112.15 -7.72
C VAL A 60 -45.59 -111.17 -6.58
N ALA A 61 -46.27 -111.59 -5.51
CA ALA A 61 -46.53 -110.75 -4.33
C ALA A 61 -45.23 -110.42 -3.57
N GLU A 62 -44.29 -111.35 -3.46
CA GLU A 62 -42.95 -111.08 -2.90
C GLU A 62 -42.14 -110.13 -3.79
N GLN A 63 -42.13 -110.34 -5.11
CA GLN A 63 -41.46 -109.43 -6.05
C GLN A 63 -42.05 -108.02 -5.99
N MET A 64 -43.37 -107.88 -5.90
CA MET A 64 -44.05 -106.58 -5.79
C MET A 64 -43.73 -105.89 -4.46
N LYS A 65 -43.72 -106.61 -3.34
CA LYS A 65 -43.27 -106.08 -2.03
C LYS A 65 -41.81 -105.64 -2.06
N ALA A 66 -40.93 -106.44 -2.67
CA ALA A 66 -39.52 -106.10 -2.82
C ALA A 66 -39.32 -104.83 -3.67
N GLN A 67 -40.04 -104.72 -4.79
CA GLN A 67 -40.05 -103.55 -5.66
C GLN A 67 -40.58 -102.30 -4.95
N GLU A 68 -41.70 -102.40 -4.22
CA GLU A 68 -42.22 -101.31 -3.40
C GLU A 68 -41.22 -100.86 -2.33
N SER A 69 -40.58 -101.81 -1.64
CA SER A 69 -39.56 -101.49 -0.62
C SER A 69 -38.34 -100.77 -1.21
N CYS A 70 -37.95 -101.13 -2.45
CA CYS A 70 -36.87 -100.48 -3.19
C CYS A 70 -37.24 -99.05 -3.57
N TRP A 71 -38.44 -98.84 -4.13
CA TRP A 71 -38.96 -97.50 -4.45
C TRP A 71 -39.15 -96.62 -3.22
N GLN A 72 -39.66 -97.17 -2.11
CA GLN A 72 -39.75 -96.47 -0.82
C GLN A 72 -38.36 -96.05 -0.30
N LYS A 73 -37.33 -96.89 -0.48
CA LYS A 73 -35.95 -96.56 -0.10
C LYS A 73 -35.37 -95.46 -0.98
N GLN A 74 -35.45 -95.60 -2.31
CA GLN A 74 -35.00 -94.58 -3.26
C GLN A 74 -35.71 -93.23 -3.06
N LYS A 75 -37.02 -93.25 -2.80
CA LYS A 75 -37.81 -92.05 -2.48
C LYS A 75 -37.24 -91.33 -1.25
N LYS A 76 -37.02 -92.06 -0.14
CA LYS A 76 -36.46 -91.49 1.10
C LYS A 76 -35.05 -90.95 0.92
N GLU A 77 -34.20 -91.66 0.16
CA GLU A 77 -32.85 -91.21 -0.19
C GLU A 77 -32.88 -89.91 -1.01
N LEU A 78 -33.79 -89.79 -1.98
CA LEU A 78 -34.00 -88.56 -2.74
C LEU A 78 -34.58 -87.42 -1.88
N GLU A 79 -35.59 -87.68 -1.05
CA GLU A 79 -36.17 -86.68 -0.14
C GLU A 79 -35.11 -86.16 0.86
N GLN A 80 -34.20 -87.02 1.33
CA GLN A 80 -33.09 -86.63 2.19
C GLN A 80 -32.00 -85.83 1.43
N GLN A 81 -31.70 -86.18 0.19
CA GLN A 81 -30.78 -85.38 -0.65
C GLN A 81 -31.35 -84.00 -1.00
N TYR A 82 -32.63 -83.91 -1.39
CA TYR A 82 -33.27 -82.64 -1.72
C TYR A 82 -33.43 -81.73 -0.50
N SER A 83 -33.76 -82.27 0.67
CA SER A 83 -33.83 -81.46 1.91
C SER A 83 -32.44 -80.97 2.36
N GLY A 84 -31.39 -81.79 2.23
CA GLY A 84 -30.01 -81.36 2.45
C GLY A 84 -29.58 -80.23 1.51
N LEU A 85 -29.80 -80.40 0.20
CA LEU A 85 -29.48 -79.41 -0.83
C LEU A 85 -30.27 -78.10 -0.63
N LEU A 86 -31.56 -78.19 -0.26
CA LEU A 86 -32.38 -77.02 0.04
C LEU A 86 -31.86 -76.26 1.26
N GLY A 87 -31.44 -76.97 2.32
CA GLY A 87 -30.81 -76.38 3.50
C GLY A 87 -29.49 -75.67 3.17
N GLU A 88 -28.64 -76.26 2.34
CA GLU A 88 -27.42 -75.61 1.84
C GLU A 88 -27.72 -74.35 1.02
N VAL A 89 -28.71 -74.39 0.12
CA VAL A 89 -29.10 -73.24 -0.69
C VAL A 89 -29.66 -72.11 0.19
N GLN A 90 -30.49 -72.45 1.19
CA GLN A 90 -31.02 -71.48 2.16
C GLN A 90 -29.91 -70.83 3.00
N ALA A 91 -28.97 -71.62 3.53
CA ALA A 91 -27.83 -71.10 4.31
C ALA A 91 -26.90 -70.20 3.47
N ARG A 92 -26.65 -70.57 2.20
CA ARG A 92 -25.90 -69.74 1.25
C ARG A 92 -26.65 -68.43 0.95
N ALA A 93 -27.96 -68.48 0.72
CA ALA A 93 -28.79 -67.30 0.45
C ALA A 93 -28.82 -66.33 1.65
N GLN A 94 -29.00 -66.84 2.87
CA GLN A 94 -28.93 -66.05 4.11
C GLN A 94 -27.58 -65.34 4.25
N LYS A 95 -26.47 -66.06 4.06
CA LYS A 95 -25.12 -65.49 4.09
C LYS A 95 -24.90 -64.39 3.04
N TYR A 96 -25.45 -64.55 1.84
CA TYR A 96 -25.38 -63.49 0.83
C TYR A 96 -26.26 -62.28 1.18
N GLN A 97 -27.43 -62.48 1.81
CA GLN A 97 -28.27 -61.38 2.30
C GLN A 97 -27.56 -60.57 3.40
N GLU A 98 -26.93 -61.23 4.38
CA GLU A 98 -26.12 -60.57 5.42
C GLU A 98 -24.99 -59.72 4.81
N ILE A 99 -24.28 -60.26 3.81
CA ILE A 99 -23.22 -59.54 3.10
C ILE A 99 -23.79 -58.35 2.32
N ALA A 100 -24.95 -58.50 1.68
CA ALA A 100 -25.60 -57.44 0.91
C ALA A 100 -26.09 -56.29 1.80
N GLU A 101 -26.76 -56.57 2.93
CA GLU A 101 -27.16 -55.55 3.89
C GLU A 101 -25.95 -54.84 4.51
N LYS A 102 -24.92 -55.59 4.91
CA LYS A 102 -23.66 -55.01 5.43
C LYS A 102 -22.88 -54.19 4.39
N ALA A 103 -23.05 -54.48 3.10
CA ALA A 103 -22.50 -53.65 2.03
C ALA A 103 -23.33 -52.36 1.83
N LYS A 104 -24.66 -52.47 1.83
CA LYS A 104 -25.62 -51.37 1.73
C LYS A 104 -25.50 -50.38 2.91
N GLU A 105 -25.32 -50.85 4.14
CA GLU A 105 -24.97 -50.03 5.30
C GLU A 105 -23.69 -49.21 5.05
N LYS A 106 -22.60 -49.87 4.65
CA LYS A 106 -21.32 -49.20 4.32
C LYS A 106 -21.47 -48.18 3.21
N CYS A 107 -22.21 -48.49 2.15
CA CYS A 107 -22.53 -47.55 1.08
C CYS A 107 -23.23 -46.31 1.63
N SER A 108 -24.25 -46.46 2.49
CA SER A 108 -24.96 -45.32 3.08
C SER A 108 -24.10 -44.42 3.98
N VAL A 109 -23.06 -44.99 4.61
CA VAL A 109 -22.09 -44.23 5.43
C VAL A 109 -21.11 -43.46 4.52
N ILE A 110 -20.61 -44.11 3.46
CA ILE A 110 -19.72 -43.50 2.46
C ILE A 110 -20.46 -42.40 1.68
N GLU A 111 -21.75 -42.59 1.38
CA GLU A 111 -22.59 -41.62 0.69
C GLU A 111 -22.80 -40.36 1.52
N LYS A 112 -23.16 -40.48 2.81
CA LYS A 112 -23.24 -39.33 3.74
C LYS A 112 -21.90 -38.60 3.88
N ALA A 113 -20.79 -39.33 3.98
CA ALA A 113 -19.46 -38.72 4.02
C ALA A 113 -19.12 -37.98 2.73
N ARG A 114 -19.53 -38.51 1.56
CA ARG A 114 -19.40 -37.84 0.26
C ARG A 114 -20.25 -36.58 0.18
N GLU A 115 -21.50 -36.62 0.64
CA GLU A 115 -22.39 -35.45 0.68
C GLU A 115 -21.81 -34.32 1.54
N GLN A 116 -21.31 -34.66 2.74
CA GLN A 116 -20.61 -33.70 3.61
C GLN A 116 -19.38 -33.11 2.93
N LEU A 117 -18.49 -33.93 2.36
CA LEU A 117 -17.29 -33.44 1.67
C LEU A 117 -17.62 -32.59 0.44
N VAL A 118 -18.70 -32.87 -0.29
CA VAL A 118 -19.19 -32.03 -1.40
C VAL A 118 -19.69 -30.68 -0.86
N HIS A 119 -20.40 -30.67 0.27
CA HIS A 119 -20.85 -29.43 0.90
C HIS A 119 -19.67 -28.58 1.38
N GLU A 120 -18.74 -29.14 2.14
CA GLU A 120 -17.51 -28.48 2.61
C GLU A 120 -16.68 -27.94 1.44
N ASN A 121 -16.52 -28.73 0.36
CA ASN A 121 -15.81 -28.28 -0.84
C ASN A 121 -16.50 -27.09 -1.53
N SER A 122 -17.84 -27.04 -1.51
CA SER A 122 -18.60 -25.89 -2.05
C SER A 122 -18.46 -24.64 -1.18
N GLN A 123 -18.48 -24.78 0.16
CA GLN A 123 -18.24 -23.68 1.09
C GLN A 123 -16.83 -23.10 0.92
N LEU A 124 -15.80 -23.95 0.92
CA LEU A 124 -14.40 -23.54 0.76
C LEU A 124 -14.15 -22.84 -0.59
N LYS A 125 -14.78 -23.30 -1.67
CA LYS A 125 -14.76 -22.60 -2.97
C LYS A 125 -15.40 -21.21 -2.89
N SER A 126 -16.54 -21.08 -2.22
CA SER A 126 -17.20 -19.78 -2.05
C SER A 126 -16.35 -18.80 -1.24
N ILE A 127 -15.71 -19.28 -0.16
CA ILE A 127 -14.79 -18.48 0.67
C ILE A 127 -13.57 -18.05 -0.15
N LEU A 128 -12.94 -18.96 -0.88
CA LEU A 128 -11.77 -18.68 -1.71
C LEU A 128 -12.05 -17.65 -2.82
N ILE A 129 -13.22 -17.71 -3.47
CA ILE A 129 -13.63 -16.73 -4.48
C ILE A 129 -13.83 -15.35 -3.83
N GLN A 130 -14.43 -15.30 -2.64
CA GLN A 130 -14.66 -14.05 -1.91
C GLN A 130 -13.34 -13.42 -1.42
N THR A 131 -12.44 -14.19 -0.80
CA THR A 131 -11.13 -13.65 -0.35
C THR A 131 -10.25 -13.23 -1.53
N GLN A 132 -10.28 -13.95 -2.66
CA GLN A 132 -9.58 -13.53 -3.87
C GLN A 132 -10.13 -12.20 -4.44
N LYS A 133 -11.46 -11.99 -4.36
CA LYS A 133 -12.10 -10.71 -4.72
C LYS A 133 -11.71 -9.59 -3.75
N GLU A 134 -11.60 -9.87 -2.47
CA GLU A 134 -11.14 -8.93 -1.43
C GLU A 134 -9.67 -8.53 -1.66
N HIS A 135 -8.76 -9.49 -1.79
CA HIS A 135 -7.34 -9.23 -2.04
C HIS A 135 -7.10 -8.43 -3.33
N THR A 136 -7.78 -8.78 -4.42
CA THR A 136 -7.66 -8.03 -5.68
C THR A 136 -8.31 -6.64 -5.60
N SER A 137 -9.35 -6.45 -4.77
CA SER A 137 -9.94 -5.12 -4.50
C SER A 137 -8.96 -4.23 -3.73
N LEU A 138 -8.39 -4.76 -2.64
CA LEU A 138 -7.42 -4.07 -1.80
C LEU A 138 -6.16 -3.71 -2.59
N LEU A 139 -5.65 -4.63 -3.43
CA LEU A 139 -4.51 -4.35 -4.30
C LEU A 139 -4.81 -3.22 -5.31
N ALA A 140 -5.98 -3.23 -5.94
CA ALA A 140 -6.39 -2.17 -6.86
C ALA A 140 -6.52 -0.81 -6.15
N ALA A 141 -7.12 -0.77 -4.96
CA ALA A 141 -7.22 0.45 -4.16
C ALA A 141 -5.84 0.97 -3.71
N CYS A 142 -4.96 0.08 -3.24
CA CYS A 142 -3.58 0.43 -2.88
C CYS A 142 -2.77 0.95 -4.08
N ALA A 143 -2.94 0.37 -5.28
CA ALA A 143 -2.30 0.86 -6.50
C ALA A 143 -2.79 2.26 -6.90
N LEU A 144 -4.10 2.51 -6.83
CA LEU A 144 -4.68 3.83 -7.08
C LEU A 144 -4.22 4.88 -6.05
N MET A 145 -4.25 4.54 -4.75
CA MET A 145 -3.81 5.44 -3.67
C MET A 145 -2.30 5.71 -3.73
N GLY A 146 -1.46 4.70 -4.00
CA GLY A 146 -0.02 4.87 -4.18
C GLY A 146 0.31 5.76 -5.38
N GLY A 147 -0.39 5.55 -6.50
CA GLY A 147 -0.29 6.38 -7.71
C GLY A 147 -0.72 7.84 -7.51
N ALA A 148 -1.61 8.11 -6.54
CA ALA A 148 -1.99 9.47 -6.14
C ALA A 148 -1.02 10.08 -5.10
N LEU A 149 -0.57 9.28 -4.13
CA LEU A 149 0.28 9.73 -3.02
C LEU A 149 1.70 10.08 -3.48
N TYR A 150 2.31 9.26 -4.34
CA TYR A 150 3.72 9.47 -4.74
C TYR A 150 3.95 10.82 -5.48
N PRO A 151 3.11 11.24 -6.44
CA PRO A 151 3.20 12.59 -7.03
C PRO A 151 2.93 13.73 -6.04
N LEU A 152 2.10 13.51 -5.02
CA LEU A 152 1.85 14.50 -3.96
C LEU A 152 3.07 14.63 -3.02
N TYR A 153 3.68 13.51 -2.64
CA TYR A 153 4.92 13.48 -1.85
C TYR A 153 6.07 14.16 -2.60
N SER A 154 6.29 13.82 -3.88
CA SER A 154 7.30 14.47 -4.73
C SER A 154 7.13 16.00 -4.78
N ARG A 155 5.88 16.48 -4.90
CA ARG A 155 5.55 17.92 -4.83
C ARG A 155 5.80 18.51 -3.45
N LEU A 156 5.50 17.80 -2.37
CA LEU A 156 5.77 18.23 -0.99
C LEU A 156 7.27 18.39 -0.73
N CYS A 157 8.10 17.44 -1.17
CA CYS A 157 9.56 17.54 -1.10
C CYS A 157 10.07 18.79 -1.84
N ALA A 158 9.63 18.99 -3.08
CA ALA A 158 10.01 20.16 -3.87
C ALA A 158 9.56 21.49 -3.23
N LEU A 159 8.38 21.51 -2.59
CA LEU A 159 7.89 22.66 -1.82
C LEU A 159 8.70 22.90 -0.55
N SER A 160 9.18 21.86 0.16
CA SER A 160 10.13 22.08 1.27
C SER A 160 11.40 22.72 0.75
N THR A 161 12.05 22.16 -0.27
CA THR A 161 13.31 22.73 -0.81
C THR A 161 13.14 24.18 -1.28
N GLN A 162 11.98 24.54 -1.82
CA GLN A 162 11.65 25.94 -2.13
C GLN A 162 11.46 26.81 -0.87
N ARG A 163 10.83 26.30 0.19
CA ARG A 163 10.74 26.96 1.50
C ARG A 163 12.11 27.14 2.13
N ASP A 164 12.96 26.12 2.09
CA ASP A 164 14.32 26.11 2.64
C ASP A 164 15.16 27.19 1.96
N PHE A 165 15.21 27.21 0.62
CA PHE A 165 15.88 28.26 -0.15
C PHE A 165 15.31 29.67 0.12
N LEU A 166 13.99 29.82 0.26
CA LEU A 166 13.38 31.11 0.60
C LEU A 166 13.71 31.56 2.04
N GLN A 167 13.87 30.62 2.97
CA GLN A 167 14.27 30.88 4.35
C GLN A 167 15.73 31.38 4.41
N ASP A 168 16.65 30.75 3.67
CA ASP A 168 18.03 31.20 3.52
C ASP A 168 18.14 32.59 2.87
N GLN A 169 17.34 32.84 1.83
CA GLN A 169 17.26 34.17 1.21
C GLN A 169 16.77 35.23 2.21
N VAL A 170 15.71 34.96 2.97
CA VAL A 170 15.19 35.88 4.00
C VAL A 170 16.23 36.13 5.09
N HIS A 171 16.93 35.10 5.57
CA HIS A 171 18.02 35.24 6.53
C HIS A 171 19.14 36.14 5.98
N THR A 172 19.59 35.88 4.74
CA THR A 172 20.59 36.70 4.03
C THR A 172 20.16 38.16 3.91
N TYR A 173 18.89 38.43 3.59
CA TYR A 173 18.37 39.81 3.51
C TYR A 173 18.28 40.51 4.86
N GLU A 174 18.00 39.80 5.96
CA GLU A 174 17.99 40.39 7.31
C GLU A 174 19.40 40.68 7.83
N VAL A 175 20.38 39.80 7.59
CA VAL A 175 21.81 40.06 7.87
C VAL A 175 22.27 41.31 7.11
N LEU A 176 22.04 41.35 5.79
CA LEU A 176 22.39 42.49 4.94
C LEU A 176 21.69 43.80 5.34
N LYS A 177 20.42 43.73 5.74
CA LYS A 177 19.67 44.87 6.28
C LYS A 177 20.28 45.39 7.59
N GLN A 178 20.90 44.51 8.39
CA GLN A 178 21.64 44.91 9.58
C GLN A 178 23.02 45.48 9.25
N GLU A 179 23.74 44.94 8.25
CA GLU A 179 24.98 45.54 7.73
C GLU A 179 24.77 46.98 7.23
N ILE A 180 23.70 47.21 6.44
CA ILE A 180 23.33 48.55 5.96
C ILE A 180 23.04 49.48 7.13
N ARG A 181 22.32 49.01 8.17
CA ARG A 181 22.06 49.82 9.38
C ARG A 181 23.36 50.19 10.10
N THR A 182 24.27 49.24 10.31
CA THR A 182 25.57 49.50 10.94
C THR A 182 26.38 50.51 10.12
N LEU A 183 26.39 50.39 8.79
CA LEU A 183 27.08 51.35 7.92
C LEU A 183 26.44 52.74 7.97
N VAL A 184 25.10 52.83 7.98
CA VAL A 184 24.38 54.11 8.13
C VAL A 184 24.66 54.73 9.51
N TYR A 185 24.67 53.96 10.59
CA TYR A 185 25.02 54.47 11.93
C TYR A 185 26.50 54.87 12.07
N ALA A 186 27.40 54.29 11.29
CA ALA A 186 28.82 54.68 11.25
C ALA A 186 29.10 55.92 10.38
N LEU A 187 28.18 56.29 9.49
CA LEU A 187 28.30 57.44 8.58
C LEU A 187 27.41 58.63 8.96
N SER A 188 26.37 58.41 9.77
CA SER A 188 25.46 59.46 10.23
C SER A 188 25.95 59.99 11.56
N ASP A 189 26.19 61.30 11.64
CA ASP A 189 26.38 61.95 12.94
C ASP A 189 25.08 61.86 13.78
N VAL A 190 25.21 61.93 15.10
CA VAL A 190 24.19 61.45 16.06
C VAL A 190 22.92 62.33 16.09
N GLU A 191 22.95 63.52 15.48
CA GLU A 191 22.03 64.62 15.81
C GLU A 191 21.09 65.13 14.68
N GLU A 192 20.95 64.47 13.52
CA GLU A 192 19.91 64.85 12.52
C GLU A 192 18.52 64.20 12.74
N LYS A 193 18.12 63.98 13.99
CA LYS A 193 16.76 63.52 14.35
C LYS A 193 15.72 64.64 14.30
N ARG A 194 15.17 64.93 13.09
CA ARG A 194 13.70 65.12 12.87
C ARG A 194 13.24 65.54 11.46
N GLN A 195 14.05 66.19 10.63
CA GLN A 195 13.51 67.05 9.56
C GLN A 195 12.89 66.34 8.35
N ASP A 196 13.47 65.24 7.85
CA ASP A 196 13.19 64.77 6.48
C ASP A 196 12.03 63.74 6.37
N GLU A 197 11.37 63.41 7.48
CA GLU A 197 10.25 62.45 7.53
C GLU A 197 9.08 62.80 6.59
N MET A 198 8.80 64.09 6.35
CA MET A 198 7.57 64.50 5.65
C MET A 198 7.58 64.22 4.14
N LYS A 199 8.73 64.27 3.46
CA LYS A 199 8.79 64.12 1.99
C LYS A 199 8.70 62.65 1.55
N ILE A 200 9.28 61.73 2.32
CA ILE A 200 9.33 60.30 2.01
C ILE A 200 7.93 59.65 2.05
N LYS A 201 7.05 60.11 2.96
CA LYS A 201 5.73 59.52 3.25
C LYS A 201 4.84 59.33 2.02
N LYS A 202 4.88 60.20 1.01
CA LYS A 202 4.06 60.07 -0.23
C LYS A 202 4.49 58.94 -1.18
N LYS A 203 5.76 58.55 -1.22
CA LYS A 203 6.20 57.34 -1.99
C LYS A 203 5.91 56.05 -1.23
N HIS A 204 5.98 56.10 0.11
CA HIS A 204 5.93 54.90 0.97
C HIS A 204 4.62 54.11 0.86
N PHE A 205 3.46 54.77 0.70
CA PHE A 205 2.14 54.11 0.63
C PHE A 205 2.03 53.05 -0.49
N LYS A 206 2.56 53.30 -1.69
CA LYS A 206 2.58 52.26 -2.76
C LYS A 206 3.41 51.04 -2.38
N GLY A 207 4.50 51.23 -1.62
CA GLY A 207 5.28 50.13 -1.04
C GLY A 207 4.52 49.39 0.07
N MET A 208 3.92 50.12 1.01
CA MET A 208 3.17 49.54 2.13
C MET A 208 1.96 48.73 1.68
N ILE A 209 1.27 49.10 0.59
CA ILE A 209 0.21 48.26 -0.01
C ILE A 209 0.76 46.91 -0.51
N HIS A 210 1.99 46.87 -1.03
CA HIS A 210 2.62 45.60 -1.44
C HIS A 210 3.11 44.78 -0.23
N VAL A 211 3.61 45.43 0.82
CA VAL A 211 3.97 44.77 2.08
C VAL A 211 2.72 44.19 2.76
N PHE A 212 1.63 44.96 2.86
CA PHE A 212 0.34 44.51 3.38
C PHE A 212 -0.21 43.32 2.57
N ARG A 213 -0.19 43.39 1.23
CA ARG A 213 -0.60 42.26 0.38
C ARG A 213 0.26 41.01 0.62
N LYS A 214 1.59 41.14 0.77
CA LYS A 214 2.47 40.03 1.15
C LYS A 214 2.11 39.47 2.54
N GLY A 215 1.89 40.33 3.52
CA GLY A 215 1.49 39.95 4.88
C GLY A 215 0.16 39.20 4.90
N VAL A 216 -0.87 39.71 4.22
CA VAL A 216 -2.17 39.04 4.10
C VAL A 216 -2.05 37.69 3.39
N ILE A 217 -1.23 37.58 2.33
CA ILE A 217 -0.97 36.28 1.67
C ILE A 217 -0.27 35.31 2.63
N ALA A 218 0.73 35.77 3.40
CA ALA A 218 1.44 34.94 4.38
C ALA A 218 0.53 34.49 5.54
N VAL A 219 -0.30 35.39 6.09
CA VAL A 219 -1.28 35.08 7.13
C VAL A 219 -2.36 34.11 6.62
N LEU A 220 -2.88 34.31 5.40
CA LEU A 220 -3.85 33.37 4.79
C LEU A 220 -3.22 32.01 4.49
N ALA A 221 -1.93 31.96 4.12
CA ALA A 221 -1.21 30.69 3.94
C ALA A 221 -0.97 29.99 5.30
N ALA A 222 -0.51 30.72 6.31
CA ALA A 222 -0.32 30.20 7.66
C ALA A 222 -1.63 29.70 8.28
N HIS A 223 -2.72 30.45 8.14
CA HIS A 223 -4.05 30.06 8.61
C HIS A 223 -4.58 28.81 7.90
N ARG A 224 -4.33 28.65 6.59
CA ARG A 224 -4.67 27.42 5.86
C ARG A 224 -3.83 26.22 6.32
N LEU A 225 -2.53 26.41 6.55
CA LEU A 225 -1.66 25.36 7.11
C LEU A 225 -2.04 25.00 8.55
N GLN A 226 -2.48 25.99 9.35
CA GLN A 226 -2.97 25.81 10.70
C GLN A 226 -4.28 24.99 10.71
N ILE A 227 -5.25 25.31 9.85
CA ILE A 227 -6.47 24.51 9.68
C ILE A 227 -6.13 23.07 9.30
N LEU A 228 -5.25 22.88 8.30
CA LEU A 228 -4.81 21.54 7.87
C LEU A 228 -4.14 20.73 8.98
N GLY A 229 -3.39 21.39 9.88
CA GLY A 229 -2.77 20.76 11.05
C GLY A 229 -3.71 20.58 12.26
N GLN A 230 -4.88 21.23 12.27
CA GLN A 230 -5.87 21.12 13.33
C GLN A 230 -6.99 20.12 13.01
N SER A 231 -7.19 19.75 11.74
CA SER A 231 -8.29 18.88 11.29
C SER A 231 -7.94 17.39 11.22
N SER A 232 -6.75 16.96 11.64
CA SER A 232 -6.22 15.61 11.37
C SER A 232 -5.92 14.82 12.64
N ASN A 233 -6.67 13.73 12.89
CA ASN A 233 -6.35 12.74 13.92
C ASN A 233 -5.26 11.78 13.40
N SER A 234 -4.01 12.12 13.66
CA SER A 234 -2.83 11.36 13.22
C SER A 234 -2.61 10.10 14.04
N LEU A 235 -2.38 8.98 13.36
CA LEU A 235 -1.88 7.74 13.95
C LEU A 235 -0.36 7.82 14.17
N PHE A 236 0.38 8.26 13.16
CA PHE A 236 1.81 8.56 13.24
C PHE A 236 2.25 9.50 12.10
N SER A 237 3.42 10.11 12.24
CA SER A 237 4.11 10.83 11.17
C SER A 237 5.28 9.98 10.64
N TRP A 238 5.26 9.62 9.36
CA TRP A 238 6.41 9.00 8.71
C TRP A 238 7.42 10.08 8.27
N VAL A 239 8.68 9.95 8.68
CA VAL A 239 9.77 10.84 8.29
C VAL A 239 10.83 10.01 7.55
N ASP A 240 11.28 10.49 6.40
CA ASP A 240 12.42 9.91 5.68
C ASP A 240 13.71 10.23 6.45
N GLY A 241 14.39 9.19 6.96
CA GLY A 241 15.48 9.30 7.95
C GLY A 241 16.73 10.05 7.47
N PHE A 242 16.79 10.48 6.21
CA PHE A 242 17.91 11.22 5.62
C PHE A 242 17.77 12.74 5.67
N ARG A 243 16.61 13.30 6.09
CA ARG A 243 16.40 14.76 6.24
C ARG A 243 15.45 15.10 7.38
N GLU A 244 15.73 16.19 8.08
CA GLU A 244 14.85 16.81 9.09
C GLU A 244 13.66 17.53 8.42
N GLY A 245 12.86 16.77 7.66
CA GLY A 245 11.79 17.25 6.81
C GLY A 245 10.39 17.16 7.44
N ILE A 246 9.42 17.78 6.78
CA ILE A 246 7.99 17.64 7.11
C ILE A 246 7.56 16.21 6.78
N GLY A 247 7.27 15.41 7.81
CA GLY A 247 6.83 14.03 7.66
C GLY A 247 5.44 13.90 7.02
N ILE A 248 5.18 12.76 6.37
CA ILE A 248 3.85 12.38 5.89
C ILE A 248 2.99 11.98 7.09
N LEU A 249 1.85 12.65 7.28
CA LEU A 249 0.92 12.34 8.35
C LEU A 249 0.00 11.18 7.95
N VAL A 250 0.07 10.06 8.66
CA VAL A 250 -0.85 8.93 8.49
C VAL A 250 -2.01 9.12 9.47
N CYS A 251 -3.24 9.13 8.96
CA CYS A 251 -4.45 9.39 9.74
C CYS A 251 -5.39 8.17 9.77
N ILE A 252 -6.27 8.12 10.78
CA ILE A 252 -7.36 7.14 10.89
C ILE A 252 -8.71 7.83 10.76
N GLY A 253 -9.72 7.11 10.25
CA GLY A 253 -11.10 7.59 10.18
C GLY A 253 -11.83 7.45 11.52
N GLU A 254 -13.14 7.77 11.50
CA GLU A 254 -14.07 7.67 12.64
C GLU A 254 -13.67 8.40 13.96
N ALA A 255 -12.64 9.23 13.94
CA ALA A 255 -12.04 9.84 15.13
C ALA A 255 -12.86 11.02 15.70
N LYS A 256 -14.08 10.71 16.19
CA LYS A 256 -15.02 11.62 16.87
C LYS A 256 -14.31 12.39 17.99
N GLY A 257 -14.27 13.72 17.87
CA GLY A 257 -13.47 14.63 18.69
C GLY A 257 -13.83 14.68 20.20
N LYS A 258 -13.34 13.71 20.98
CA LYS A 258 -13.44 13.70 22.46
C LYS A 258 -12.32 14.53 23.09
N HIS A 259 -12.38 15.86 22.94
CA HIS A 259 -11.30 16.78 23.32
C HIS A 259 -10.90 16.73 24.81
N ASN A 260 -11.81 16.33 25.71
CA ASN A 260 -11.66 16.47 27.17
C ASN A 260 -10.96 15.28 27.90
N LEU A 261 -10.39 14.32 27.17
CA LEU A 261 -9.71 13.15 27.78
C LEU A 261 -8.28 13.44 28.25
N SER A 262 -7.80 12.70 29.26
CA SER A 262 -6.40 12.75 29.73
C SER A 262 -5.43 12.12 28.71
N LYS A 263 -4.11 12.33 28.85
CA LYS A 263 -3.12 11.87 27.86
C LYS A 263 -3.19 10.35 27.62
N HIS A 264 -3.14 9.55 28.68
CA HIS A 264 -3.23 8.08 28.57
C HIS A 264 -4.60 7.59 28.09
N GLN A 265 -5.68 8.29 28.43
CA GLN A 265 -7.01 7.98 27.90
C GLN A 265 -7.11 8.27 26.39
N LYS A 266 -6.44 9.33 25.90
CA LYS A 266 -6.33 9.63 24.46
C LYS A 266 -5.52 8.55 23.74
N GLU A 267 -4.35 8.19 24.26
CA GLU A 267 -3.50 7.11 23.74
C GLU A 267 -4.30 5.78 23.62
N GLN A 268 -5.00 5.38 24.68
CA GLN A 268 -5.81 4.14 24.67
C GLN A 268 -7.01 4.21 23.71
N VAL A 269 -7.70 5.35 23.61
CA VAL A 269 -8.82 5.54 22.66
C VAL A 269 -8.32 5.54 21.21
N HIS A 270 -7.17 6.15 20.92
CA HIS A 270 -6.59 6.12 19.57
C HIS A 270 -6.16 4.71 19.16
N CYS A 271 -5.59 3.91 20.07
CA CYS A 271 -5.29 2.49 19.79
C CYS A 271 -6.55 1.68 19.45
N LEU A 272 -7.66 1.89 20.17
CA LEU A 272 -8.94 1.24 19.89
C LEU A 272 -9.56 1.71 18.56
N GLN A 273 -9.51 3.02 18.27
CA GLN A 273 -9.96 3.57 16.98
C GLN A 273 -9.12 3.02 15.81
N ALA A 274 -7.81 2.93 15.96
CA ALA A 274 -6.92 2.35 14.95
C ALA A 274 -7.22 0.86 14.71
N LEU A 275 -7.42 0.08 15.78
CA LEU A 275 -7.77 -1.33 15.67
C LEU A 275 -9.10 -1.51 14.94
N ASN A 276 -10.15 -0.78 15.35
CA ASN A 276 -11.46 -0.81 14.69
C ASN A 276 -11.36 -0.39 13.21
N TRP A 277 -10.54 0.62 12.89
CA TRP A 277 -10.32 1.07 11.52
C TRP A 277 -9.66 0.00 10.65
N PHE A 278 -8.64 -0.70 11.17
CA PHE A 278 -7.96 -1.78 10.45
C PHE A 278 -8.79 -3.08 10.35
N THR A 279 -9.81 -3.27 11.18
CA THR A 279 -10.72 -4.44 11.13
C THR A 279 -12.12 -4.13 10.58
N SER A 280 -12.37 -2.90 10.11
CA SER A 280 -13.69 -2.46 9.67
C SER A 280 -14.19 -3.20 8.42
N SER A 281 -15.28 -3.97 8.61
CA SER A 281 -16.06 -4.58 7.52
C SER A 281 -16.58 -3.54 6.53
N ASP A 282 -16.92 -2.35 7.02
CA ASP A 282 -17.61 -1.33 6.27
C ASP A 282 -16.61 -0.57 5.38
N LEU A 283 -15.39 -0.36 5.87
CA LEU A 283 -14.25 0.10 5.07
C LEU A 283 -13.91 -0.91 3.96
N LEU A 284 -13.85 -2.21 4.28
CA LEU A 284 -13.59 -3.27 3.30
C LEU A 284 -14.69 -3.33 2.23
N ALA A 285 -15.96 -3.30 2.62
CA ALA A 285 -17.10 -3.24 1.71
C ALA A 285 -17.12 -1.97 0.86
N ALA A 286 -16.77 -0.81 1.43
CA ALA A 286 -16.64 0.45 0.72
C ALA A 286 -15.51 0.41 -0.34
N ILE A 287 -14.38 -0.23 -0.04
CA ILE A 287 -13.28 -0.43 -0.98
C ILE A 287 -13.74 -1.33 -2.15
N ILE A 288 -14.22 -2.55 -1.87
CA ILE A 288 -14.65 -3.53 -2.88
C ILE A 288 -15.69 -2.91 -3.82
N SER A 289 -16.74 -2.29 -3.25
CA SER A 289 -17.82 -1.65 -4.01
C SER A 289 -17.42 -0.36 -4.73
N SER A 290 -16.18 0.13 -4.56
CA SER A 290 -15.63 1.26 -5.34
C SER A 290 -14.80 0.79 -6.52
N VAL A 291 -14.05 -0.31 -6.37
CA VAL A 291 -13.15 -0.83 -7.40
C VAL A 291 -13.75 -1.94 -8.27
N ALA A 292 -14.97 -2.40 -7.99
CA ALA A 292 -15.64 -3.47 -8.72
C ALA A 292 -15.66 -3.29 -10.27
N GLU A 293 -15.92 -2.07 -10.76
CA GLU A 293 -15.91 -1.75 -12.20
C GLU A 293 -14.50 -1.89 -12.80
N LEU A 294 -13.46 -1.45 -12.06
CA LEU A 294 -12.07 -1.62 -12.45
C LEU A 294 -11.66 -3.10 -12.43
N GLN A 295 -12.08 -3.87 -11.43
CA GLN A 295 -11.84 -5.31 -11.39
C GLN A 295 -12.48 -6.04 -12.58
N GLU A 296 -13.72 -5.69 -12.92
CA GLU A 296 -14.41 -6.28 -14.07
C GLU A 296 -13.67 -6.00 -15.37
N VAL A 297 -13.27 -4.74 -15.62
CA VAL A 297 -12.49 -4.36 -16.80
C VAL A 297 -11.13 -5.08 -16.83
N VAL A 298 -10.40 -5.11 -15.72
CA VAL A 298 -9.11 -5.81 -15.62
C VAL A 298 -9.27 -7.31 -15.90
N SER A 299 -10.32 -7.95 -15.36
CA SER A 299 -10.58 -9.39 -15.58
C SER A 299 -10.92 -9.76 -17.03
N LYS A 300 -11.30 -8.78 -17.85
CA LYS A 300 -11.69 -8.92 -19.26
C LYS A 300 -10.66 -8.32 -20.24
N THR A 301 -9.56 -7.75 -19.75
CA THR A 301 -8.56 -7.05 -20.56
C THR A 301 -7.49 -8.00 -21.09
N ASP A 302 -7.36 -8.11 -22.40
CA ASP A 302 -6.12 -8.60 -23.05
C ASP A 302 -5.04 -7.49 -22.97
N PRO A 303 -3.87 -7.75 -22.36
CA PRO A 303 -2.76 -6.79 -22.28
C PRO A 303 -2.31 -6.21 -23.63
N ASN A 304 -2.56 -6.91 -24.74
CA ASN A 304 -2.12 -6.53 -26.08
C ASN A 304 -3.12 -5.60 -26.81
N SER A 305 -4.31 -5.36 -26.25
CA SER A 305 -5.37 -4.60 -26.93
C SER A 305 -5.35 -3.11 -26.57
N TRP A 306 -4.91 -2.26 -27.52
CA TRP A 306 -4.89 -0.79 -27.35
C TRP A 306 -6.27 -0.22 -27.00
N LEU A 307 -7.35 -0.78 -27.56
CA LEU A 307 -8.73 -0.36 -27.25
C LEU A 307 -9.11 -0.54 -25.77
N CYS A 308 -8.53 -1.52 -25.07
CA CYS A 308 -8.74 -1.68 -23.62
C CYS A 308 -8.12 -0.54 -22.79
N GLY A 309 -7.06 0.11 -23.27
CA GLY A 309 -6.36 1.15 -22.51
C GLY A 309 -7.25 2.33 -22.11
N HIS A 310 -8.12 2.79 -23.00
CA HIS A 310 -9.05 3.88 -22.70
C HIS A 310 -10.15 3.46 -21.71
N LEU A 311 -10.66 2.23 -21.83
CA LEU A 311 -11.65 1.67 -20.89
C LEU A 311 -11.04 1.53 -19.50
N LEU A 312 -9.84 0.95 -19.39
CA LEU A 312 -9.09 0.79 -18.15
C LEU A 312 -8.83 2.14 -17.46
N ILE A 313 -8.39 3.16 -18.21
CA ILE A 313 -8.18 4.52 -17.67
C ILE A 313 -9.50 5.14 -17.18
N SER A 314 -10.63 4.91 -17.88
CA SER A 314 -11.93 5.42 -17.45
C SER A 314 -12.44 4.73 -16.17
N ALA A 315 -12.33 3.40 -16.10
CA ALA A 315 -12.70 2.61 -14.92
C ALA A 315 -11.82 2.95 -13.70
N ALA A 316 -10.52 3.16 -13.91
CA ALA A 316 -9.60 3.60 -12.87
C ALA A 316 -9.95 4.99 -12.32
N ARG A 317 -10.34 5.95 -13.18
CA ARG A 317 -10.81 7.27 -12.74
C ARG A 317 -12.12 7.19 -11.96
N ASN A 318 -13.10 6.43 -12.46
CA ASN A 318 -14.40 6.27 -11.80
C ASN A 318 -14.25 5.56 -10.44
N SER A 319 -13.45 4.50 -10.38
CA SER A 319 -13.17 3.76 -9.15
C SER A 319 -12.38 4.60 -8.14
N PHE A 320 -11.43 5.43 -8.61
CA PHE A 320 -10.72 6.36 -7.73
C PHE A 320 -11.64 7.44 -7.16
N SER A 321 -12.56 8.01 -7.96
CA SER A 321 -13.56 8.94 -7.43
C SER A 321 -14.41 8.25 -6.36
N LYS A 322 -15.05 7.12 -6.69
CA LYS A 322 -15.91 6.36 -5.75
C LYS A 322 -15.19 5.97 -4.47
N LEU A 323 -13.90 5.62 -4.56
CA LEU A 323 -13.06 5.32 -3.41
C LEU A 323 -12.83 6.57 -2.55
N MET A 324 -12.44 7.69 -3.16
CA MET A 324 -12.26 8.96 -2.44
C MET A 324 -13.57 9.50 -1.85
N ASP A 325 -14.68 9.38 -2.55
CA ASP A 325 -16.01 9.82 -2.11
C ASP A 325 -16.45 9.05 -0.85
N LYS A 326 -16.27 7.72 -0.82
CA LYS A 326 -16.59 6.91 0.38
C LYS A 326 -15.56 7.06 1.50
N LEU A 327 -14.27 7.15 1.18
CA LEU A 327 -13.24 7.43 2.18
C LEU A 327 -13.48 8.80 2.85
N ASN A 328 -13.92 9.82 2.09
CA ASN A 328 -14.26 11.11 2.65
C ASN A 328 -15.37 11.01 3.70
N VAL A 329 -16.46 10.28 3.42
CA VAL A 329 -17.54 10.02 4.40
C VAL A 329 -17.04 9.29 5.65
N LEU A 330 -16.09 8.36 5.52
CA LEU A 330 -15.51 7.63 6.66
C LEU A 330 -14.47 8.45 7.47
N MET A 331 -13.90 9.49 6.86
CA MET A 331 -12.93 10.40 7.49
C MET A 331 -13.59 11.65 8.10
N GLU A 332 -14.70 12.14 7.54
CA GLU A 332 -15.43 13.32 8.04
C GLU A 332 -16.18 13.04 9.35
N THR A 333 -15.46 13.08 10.47
CA THR A 333 -16.02 13.14 11.83
C THR A 333 -15.82 14.49 12.54
N ILE A 334 -15.35 15.50 11.80
CA ILE A 334 -15.32 16.91 12.22
C ILE A 334 -15.95 17.74 11.09
N ALA A 335 -17.10 18.36 11.36
CA ALA A 335 -17.71 19.31 10.46
C ALA A 335 -16.89 20.63 10.45
N VAL A 336 -15.92 20.72 9.55
CA VAL A 336 -15.39 22.02 9.12
C VAL A 336 -16.41 22.63 8.18
N ASP A 337 -16.78 23.89 8.43
CA ASP A 337 -17.93 24.55 7.78
C ASP A 337 -17.94 24.39 6.25
N SER A 338 -19.09 23.95 5.72
CA SER A 338 -19.21 23.44 4.36
C SER A 338 -19.05 24.55 3.31
N SER A 339 -17.83 24.77 2.83
CA SER A 339 -17.60 25.54 1.60
C SER A 339 -16.42 24.99 0.79
N ARG A 340 -16.67 24.78 -0.51
CA ARG A 340 -15.71 24.35 -1.54
C ARG A 340 -15.23 22.90 -1.44
N THR A 341 -16.10 22.01 -1.92
CA THR A 341 -15.68 20.92 -2.83
C THR A 341 -14.56 21.41 -3.76
N ILE A 342 -13.39 20.77 -3.74
CA ILE A 342 -12.22 21.18 -4.54
C ILE A 342 -12.30 20.59 -5.97
N THR A 343 -13.46 20.74 -6.62
CA THR A 343 -13.66 20.50 -8.06
C THR A 343 -13.22 21.71 -8.90
N TYR A 344 -12.21 22.44 -8.42
CA TYR A 344 -11.82 23.75 -8.94
C TYR A 344 -10.75 23.60 -10.05
N ILE A 345 -11.17 23.20 -11.27
CA ILE A 345 -10.38 23.38 -12.52
C ILE A 345 -10.28 24.88 -12.83
N GLU A 346 -9.58 25.59 -11.97
CA GLU A 346 -9.56 27.05 -11.93
C GLU A 346 -8.38 27.59 -12.72
N LYS A 347 -8.65 27.82 -14.01
CA LYS A 347 -8.08 29.00 -14.68
C LYS A 347 -8.34 30.20 -13.75
N ASP A 348 -7.27 30.91 -13.40
CA ASP A 348 -7.24 32.05 -12.46
C ASP A 348 -7.35 31.75 -10.95
N SER A 349 -6.98 30.53 -10.52
CA SER A 349 -6.71 30.28 -9.09
C SER A 349 -5.67 31.22 -8.49
N LEU A 350 -5.73 31.48 -7.18
CA LEU A 350 -4.76 32.36 -6.51
C LEU A 350 -3.32 31.90 -6.75
N VAL A 351 -3.07 30.59 -6.73
CA VAL A 351 -1.76 29.99 -7.03
C VAL A 351 -1.33 30.29 -8.46
N GLN A 352 -2.23 30.12 -9.45
CA GLN A 352 -1.92 30.43 -10.85
C GLN A 352 -1.71 31.94 -11.08
N ARG A 353 -2.48 32.80 -10.40
CA ARG A 353 -2.32 34.27 -10.45
C ARG A 353 -1.02 34.73 -9.78
N LEU A 354 -0.61 34.10 -8.68
CA LEU A 354 0.68 34.33 -8.04
C LEU A 354 1.83 33.84 -8.92
N ALA A 355 1.76 32.63 -9.49
CA ALA A 355 2.78 32.09 -10.39
C ALA A 355 2.95 32.95 -11.66
N ARG A 356 1.85 33.31 -12.34
CA ARG A 356 1.86 34.26 -13.47
C ARG A 356 2.39 35.64 -13.06
N GLY A 357 2.04 36.12 -11.87
CA GLY A 357 2.54 37.38 -11.32
C GLY A 357 4.04 37.36 -11.08
N LEU A 358 4.56 36.31 -10.44
CA LEU A 358 5.98 36.10 -10.16
C LEU A 358 6.78 35.95 -11.45
N HIS A 359 6.30 35.15 -12.40
CA HIS A 359 6.89 35.00 -13.73
C HIS A 359 6.88 36.31 -14.52
N LYS A 360 5.81 37.11 -14.44
CA LYS A 360 5.75 38.44 -15.07
C LYS A 360 6.78 39.38 -14.44
N ILE A 361 6.94 39.37 -13.10
CA ILE A 361 7.94 40.17 -12.40
C ILE A 361 9.37 39.73 -12.78
N ASN A 362 9.68 38.44 -12.80
CA ASN A 362 10.99 37.94 -13.23
C ASN A 362 11.29 38.31 -14.69
N ALA A 363 10.34 38.11 -15.60
CA ALA A 363 10.50 38.48 -17.01
C ALA A 363 10.64 40.00 -17.20
N GLN A 364 9.99 40.82 -16.37
CA GLN A 364 10.16 42.28 -16.37
C GLN A 364 11.51 42.70 -15.77
N ALA A 365 12.01 42.02 -14.73
CA ALA A 365 13.34 42.27 -14.17
C ALA A 365 14.45 41.94 -15.19
N LEU A 366 14.38 40.78 -15.84
CA LEU A 366 15.29 40.38 -16.92
C LEU A 366 15.27 41.39 -18.08
N LYS A 367 14.07 41.81 -18.54
CA LYS A 367 13.92 42.85 -19.58
C LYS A 367 14.39 44.24 -19.16
N ALA A 368 14.53 44.51 -17.86
CA ALA A 368 15.06 45.75 -17.31
C ALA A 368 16.57 45.69 -17.01
N GLY A 369 17.29 44.66 -17.50
CA GLY A 369 18.72 44.48 -17.27
C GLY A 369 19.08 43.97 -15.85
N LEU A 370 18.11 43.77 -14.97
CA LEU A 370 18.31 43.32 -13.58
C LEU A 370 18.61 41.81 -13.47
N GLY A 371 19.10 41.19 -14.55
CA GLY A 371 19.63 39.82 -14.54
C GLY A 371 20.94 39.77 -13.75
N ASP A 372 21.86 40.68 -14.04
CA ASP A 372 23.03 40.95 -13.20
C ASP A 372 22.64 41.80 -11.99
N ARG A 373 21.89 41.17 -11.08
CA ARG A 373 21.99 41.56 -9.67
C ARG A 373 23.40 41.21 -9.19
N ILE A 374 24.31 42.17 -9.34
CA ILE A 374 25.46 42.30 -8.44
C ILE A 374 24.89 42.12 -7.01
N PRO A 375 25.28 41.08 -6.27
CA PRO A 375 24.70 40.83 -4.95
C PRO A 375 24.84 42.08 -4.09
N ILE A 376 23.79 42.42 -3.33
CA ILE A 376 23.81 43.68 -2.58
C ILE A 376 24.97 43.67 -1.56
N THR A 377 25.40 42.49 -1.10
CA THR A 377 26.65 42.26 -0.36
C THR A 377 27.90 42.75 -1.12
N LYS A 378 28.07 42.45 -2.42
CA LYS A 378 29.17 43.00 -3.24
C LYS A 378 29.09 44.52 -3.37
N SER A 379 27.88 45.09 -3.43
CA SER A 379 27.68 46.54 -3.49
C SER A 379 28.05 47.22 -2.17
N ILE A 380 27.65 46.63 -1.04
CA ILE A 380 28.02 47.08 0.32
C ILE A 380 29.53 46.96 0.54
N ALA A 381 30.15 45.83 0.19
CA ALA A 381 31.59 45.64 0.31
C ALA A 381 32.38 46.63 -0.55
N SER A 382 31.88 46.97 -1.75
CA SER A 382 32.48 47.99 -2.61
C SER A 382 32.36 49.39 -2.00
N LEU A 383 31.21 49.71 -1.39
CA LEU A 383 30.98 50.98 -0.70
C LEU A 383 31.84 51.10 0.57
N GLN A 384 31.89 50.07 1.41
CA GLN A 384 32.77 49.97 2.58
C GLN A 384 34.24 50.16 2.18
N LYS A 385 34.68 49.51 1.09
CA LYS A 385 36.04 49.69 0.54
C LYS A 385 36.29 51.15 0.13
N GLN A 386 35.38 51.80 -0.59
CA GLN A 386 35.56 53.20 -0.98
C GLN A 386 35.56 54.16 0.22
N ILE A 387 34.73 53.91 1.24
CA ILE A 387 34.73 54.69 2.49
C ILE A 387 36.06 54.51 3.23
N PHE A 388 36.60 53.29 3.29
CA PHE A 388 37.91 53.02 3.88
C PHE A 388 39.04 53.74 3.12
N GLU A 389 39.10 53.60 1.79
CA GLU A 389 40.09 54.30 0.95
C GLU A 389 39.98 55.84 1.02
N PHE A 390 38.77 56.38 1.19
CA PHE A 390 38.55 57.81 1.39
C PHE A 390 39.03 58.25 2.77
N THR A 391 38.69 57.50 3.83
CA THR A 391 39.13 57.77 5.21
C THR A 391 40.65 57.69 5.33
N GLN A 392 41.29 56.72 4.67
CA GLN A 392 42.75 56.61 4.60
C GLN A 392 43.38 57.83 3.91
N ARG A 393 42.86 58.23 2.73
CA ARG A 393 43.35 59.44 2.02
C ARG A 393 43.13 60.73 2.82
N LEU A 394 42.00 60.86 3.51
CA LEU A 394 41.72 61.99 4.40
C LEU A 394 42.70 62.04 5.58
N HIS A 395 43.02 60.88 6.16
CA HIS A 395 44.02 60.77 7.24
C HIS A 395 45.42 61.17 6.76
N THR A 396 45.87 60.65 5.61
CA THR A 396 47.15 61.05 5.00
C THR A 396 47.22 62.56 4.76
N ALA A 397 46.20 63.15 4.14
CA ALA A 397 46.15 64.59 3.88
C ALA A 397 46.11 65.43 5.18
N GLU A 398 45.48 64.94 6.25
CA GLU A 398 45.51 65.60 7.57
C GLU A 398 46.87 65.49 8.26
N VAL A 399 47.60 64.39 8.08
CA VAL A 399 48.98 64.23 8.56
C VAL A 399 49.93 65.16 7.79
N GLU A 400 49.83 65.21 6.47
CA GLU A 400 50.57 66.15 5.61
C GLU A 400 50.28 67.60 5.99
N ARG A 401 49.00 67.96 6.18
CA ARG A 401 48.58 69.30 6.65
C ARG A 401 49.17 69.65 8.02
N ARG A 402 49.40 68.67 8.89
CA ARG A 402 50.07 68.87 10.19
C ARG A 402 51.58 69.05 10.03
N SER A 403 52.25 68.27 9.17
CA SER A 403 53.68 68.45 8.85
C SER A 403 53.94 69.84 8.28
N LEU A 404 53.21 70.22 7.22
CA LEU A 404 53.32 71.52 6.56
C LEU A 404 53.02 72.69 7.50
N ARG A 405 52.20 72.50 8.54
CA ARG A 405 51.99 73.51 9.59
C ARG A 405 53.17 73.64 10.54
N LEU A 406 53.82 72.55 10.92
CA LEU A 406 55.05 72.57 11.72
C LEU A 406 56.18 73.25 10.93
N GLU A 407 56.40 72.81 9.68
CA GLU A 407 57.35 73.42 8.75
C GLU A 407 57.08 74.93 8.57
N LEU A 408 55.82 75.35 8.37
CA LEU A 408 55.46 76.76 8.25
C LEU A 408 55.75 77.54 9.55
N THR A 409 55.51 76.95 10.73
CA THR A 409 55.89 77.60 12.00
C THR A 409 57.41 77.71 12.17
N GLU A 410 58.17 76.73 11.69
CA GLU A 410 59.64 76.74 11.70
C GLU A 410 60.21 77.77 10.72
N PHE A 411 59.75 77.79 9.45
CA PHE A 411 60.08 78.84 8.48
C PHE A 411 59.73 80.24 9.01
N LYS A 412 58.61 80.40 9.72
CA LYS A 412 58.24 81.67 10.34
C LYS A 412 59.16 82.04 11.52
N ARG A 413 59.69 81.06 12.26
CA ARG A 413 60.73 81.27 13.28
C ARG A 413 62.02 81.77 12.62
N ASN A 414 62.46 81.06 11.58
CA ASN A 414 63.70 81.33 10.85
C ASN A 414 63.64 82.69 10.12
N LEU A 415 62.48 83.07 9.56
CA LEU A 415 62.26 84.42 9.02
C LEU A 415 62.35 85.53 10.08
N ASN A 416 61.87 85.28 11.30
CA ASN A 416 62.02 86.25 12.41
C ASN A 416 63.46 86.33 12.92
N GLU A 417 64.25 85.26 12.80
CA GLU A 417 65.69 85.26 13.09
C GLU A 417 66.47 86.01 11.99
N MET A 418 66.29 85.64 10.72
CA MET A 418 66.84 86.36 9.57
C MET A 418 66.47 87.84 9.55
N LYS A 419 65.24 88.21 9.96
CA LYS A 419 64.86 89.61 10.09
C LYS A 419 65.68 90.33 11.16
N LYS A 420 65.85 89.75 12.36
CA LYS A 420 66.71 90.33 13.40
C LYS A 420 68.15 90.49 12.93
N GLU A 421 68.62 89.64 12.03
CA GLU A 421 69.97 89.75 11.45
C GLU A 421 70.05 90.80 10.34
N ALA A 422 69.01 90.96 9.53
CA ALA A 422 68.88 92.08 8.60
C ALA A 422 68.78 93.44 9.34
N ASP A 423 68.01 93.51 10.44
CA ASP A 423 67.89 94.69 11.29
C ASP A 423 69.25 95.05 11.93
N LYS A 424 70.02 94.06 12.42
CA LYS A 424 71.43 94.25 12.86
C LYS A 424 72.32 94.75 11.72
N ALA A 425 72.23 94.14 10.53
CA ALA A 425 73.05 94.50 9.38
C ALA A 425 72.75 95.94 8.90
N HIS A 426 71.49 96.37 8.95
CA HIS A 426 71.12 97.77 8.71
C HIS A 426 71.73 98.70 9.76
N SER A 427 71.67 98.37 11.05
CA SER A 427 72.31 99.19 12.10
C SER A 427 73.84 99.28 11.92
N LEU A 428 74.50 98.20 11.52
CA LEU A 428 75.93 98.20 11.17
C LEU A 428 76.21 99.04 9.91
N GLN A 429 75.33 99.02 8.91
CA GLN A 429 75.43 99.85 7.71
C GLN A 429 75.22 101.34 8.02
N GLU A 430 74.34 101.69 8.96
CA GLU A 430 74.17 103.06 9.47
C GLU A 430 75.42 103.53 10.22
N GLN A 431 76.00 102.69 11.09
CA GLN A 431 77.28 102.98 11.77
C GLN A 431 78.42 103.16 10.75
N LEU A 432 78.49 102.33 9.71
CA LEU A 432 79.47 102.47 8.62
C LEU A 432 79.28 103.77 7.83
N ASN A 433 78.03 104.19 7.58
CA ASN A 433 77.73 105.44 6.90
C ASN A 433 78.07 106.66 7.78
N ALA A 434 77.78 106.62 9.08
CA ALA A 434 78.20 107.65 10.03
C ALA A 434 79.74 107.75 10.12
N PHE A 435 80.45 106.63 10.09
CA PHE A 435 81.91 106.61 10.03
C PHE A 435 82.46 107.19 8.71
N LYS A 436 81.79 106.92 7.56
CA LYS A 436 82.14 107.57 6.29
C LYS A 436 81.91 109.09 6.34
N GLN A 437 80.86 109.55 7.02
CA GLN A 437 80.63 110.98 7.23
C GLN A 437 81.72 111.62 8.11
N SER A 438 82.10 111.00 9.23
CA SER A 438 83.18 111.54 10.08
C SER A 438 84.54 111.57 9.36
N VAL A 439 84.87 110.54 8.56
CA VAL A 439 86.06 110.55 7.69
C VAL A 439 85.98 111.64 6.62
N SER A 440 84.80 111.94 6.09
CA SER A 440 84.61 113.03 5.11
C SER A 440 84.81 114.41 5.75
N ILE A 441 84.31 114.61 6.97
CA ILE A 441 84.53 115.83 7.77
C ILE A 441 86.02 116.00 8.10
N PHE A 442 86.71 114.95 8.55
CA PHE A 442 88.14 115.00 8.86
C PHE A 442 89.02 115.32 7.65
N ASN A 443 88.60 114.91 6.44
CA ASN A 443 89.26 115.31 5.20
C ASN A 443 88.99 116.78 4.84
N LEU A 444 87.79 117.31 5.14
CA LEU A 444 87.47 118.74 4.95
C LEU A 444 88.27 119.64 5.90
N GLU A 445 88.45 119.25 7.17
CA GLU A 445 89.32 119.97 8.12
C GLU A 445 90.78 120.03 7.64
N LYS A 446 91.29 118.94 7.03
CA LYS A 446 92.62 118.91 6.41
C LYS A 446 92.77 119.81 5.19
N SER A 447 91.69 120.17 4.49
CA SER A 447 91.72 121.21 3.44
C SER A 447 91.68 122.62 4.04
N GLY A 448 90.79 122.91 4.99
CA GLY A 448 90.69 124.24 5.61
C GLY A 448 91.98 124.69 6.31
N LEU A 449 92.70 123.75 6.93
CA LEU A 449 94.02 124.01 7.52
C LEU A 449 95.11 124.39 6.50
N LYS A 450 94.94 124.10 5.20
CA LYS A 450 95.85 124.59 4.15
C LYS A 450 95.54 126.02 3.71
N GLU A 451 94.26 126.39 3.64
CA GLU A 451 93.86 127.74 3.24
C GLU A 451 94.15 128.76 4.34
N SER A 452 93.93 128.38 5.61
CA SER A 452 94.30 129.23 6.77
C SER A 452 95.80 129.55 6.85
N LEU A 453 96.67 128.63 6.40
CA LEU A 453 98.12 128.85 6.34
C LEU A 453 98.56 129.74 5.16
N LEU A 454 97.74 129.85 4.09
CA LEU A 454 98.02 130.72 2.95
C LEU A 454 97.61 132.17 3.23
N LEU A 455 96.44 132.38 3.86
CA LEU A 455 95.98 133.71 4.27
C LEU A 455 96.94 134.39 5.26
N HIS A 456 97.41 133.66 6.27
CA HIS A 456 98.26 134.24 7.31
C HIS A 456 99.65 134.69 6.83
N ILE A 457 100.10 134.21 5.66
CA ILE A 457 101.33 134.68 4.97
C ILE A 457 101.06 135.95 4.16
N PHE A 458 99.85 136.17 3.68
CA PHE A 458 99.49 137.32 2.84
C PHE A 458 99.35 138.61 3.67
N ASP A 459 98.70 138.53 4.84
CA ASP A 459 98.43 139.69 5.71
C ASP A 459 99.70 140.29 6.35
N LEU A 460 100.81 139.55 6.40
CA LEU A 460 102.10 140.04 6.91
C LEU A 460 102.93 140.85 5.90
N CYS A 461 102.39 141.13 4.70
CA CYS A 461 103.09 141.87 3.64
C CYS A 461 102.38 143.17 3.20
N SER A 462 101.45 143.72 3.98
CA SER A 462 100.70 144.94 3.58
C SER A 462 100.33 145.93 4.69
N LEU A 463 101.13 145.99 5.76
CA LEU A 463 101.33 147.13 6.68
C LEU A 463 102.79 147.07 7.16
N GLU A 464 103.54 148.11 7.54
CA GLU A 464 103.58 149.59 7.41
C GLU A 464 105.07 149.92 7.71
N LYS A 465 105.80 150.90 7.17
CA LYS A 465 105.59 152.06 6.29
C LYS A 465 104.61 153.14 6.74
#